data_AF-A0A2R4ZWL6-F1
#
_entry.id   AF-A0A2R4ZWL6-F1
#
_cell.length_a   1.000
_cell.length_b   1.000
_cell.length_c   1.000
_cell.angle_alpha   90.00
_cell.angle_beta   90.00
_cell.angle_gamma   90.00
#
_symmetry.space_group_name_H-M   'P 1'
#
loop_
_entity.id
_entity.type
_entity.pdbx_description
1 polymer ?
#
loop_
_entity_poly.entity_id
_entity_poly.type
_entity_poly.pdbx_seq_one_letter_code
_entity_poly.pdbx_strand_id
1 'polypeptide(L)' 'MDYLEDLYMIKLDCEGCEWEILRRDADLLRKFQVILVEYHRGNYKDIIGKLKETHKCRDHYYEPLSKQSGYGVLVCMKDP' A
#
# COMPACT_ATOMS: atom_id res chain seq x y z
N MET A 1 -18.74 1.77 21.54
CA MET A 1 -17.28 1.83 21.36
C MET A 1 -17.03 0.77 20.31
N ASP A 2 -17.15 1.17 19.05
CA ASP A 2 -17.25 0.26 17.90
C ASP A 2 -15.82 -0.05 17.45
N TYR A 3 -15.32 -1.19 17.91
CA TYR A 3 -13.97 -1.65 17.64
C TYR A 3 -13.90 -2.17 16.22
N LEU A 4 -13.46 -1.35 15.24
CA LEU A 4 -12.70 -1.84 14.08
C LEU A 4 -13.15 -3.22 13.55
N GLU A 5 -14.45 -3.45 13.33
CA GLU A 5 -14.96 -4.80 13.06
C GLU A 5 -14.64 -5.16 11.60
N ASP A 6 -13.44 -5.70 11.44
CA ASP A 6 -12.89 -6.46 10.33
C ASP A 6 -12.82 -5.79 8.95
N LEU A 7 -12.36 -4.53 8.93
CA LEU A 7 -11.60 -4.07 7.77
C LEU A 7 -10.27 -4.83 7.76
N TYR A 8 -10.22 -5.96 7.04
CA TYR A 8 -8.99 -6.69 6.76
C TYR A 8 -7.95 -5.71 6.20
N MET A 9 -7.03 -5.25 7.04
CA MET A 9 -6.00 -4.29 6.69
C MET A 9 -4.65 -4.98 6.67
N ILE A 10 -3.84 -4.66 5.66
CA ILE A 10 -2.43 -5.09 5.62
C ILE A 10 -1.53 -3.88 5.41
N LYS A 11 -0.43 -3.85 6.17
CA LYS A 11 0.69 -2.94 5.95
C LYS A 11 1.85 -3.71 5.36
N LEU A 12 2.45 -3.19 4.30
CA LEU A 12 3.57 -3.77 3.57
C LEU A 12 4.67 -2.73 3.43
N ASP A 13 5.89 -3.09 3.77
CA ASP A 13 7.07 -2.25 3.54
C ASP A 13 7.67 -2.61 2.17
N CYS A 14 8.21 -1.63 1.43
CA CYS A 14 8.67 -1.85 0.03
C CYS A 14 10.02 -2.54 -0.14
N GLU A 15 10.69 -2.93 0.93
CA GLU A 15 12.01 -3.58 0.86
C GLU A 15 11.87 -5.08 1.11
N GLY A 16 12.87 -5.85 0.71
CA GLY A 16 12.94 -7.27 1.09
C GLY A 16 11.90 -8.17 0.42
N CYS A 17 11.49 -9.20 1.16
CA CYS A 17 10.61 -10.27 0.66
C CYS A 17 9.14 -9.83 0.59
N GLU A 18 8.78 -8.75 1.28
CA GLU A 18 7.48 -8.09 1.27
C GLU A 18 7.11 -7.62 -0.15
N TRP A 19 8.12 -7.23 -0.94
CA TRP A 19 7.97 -6.89 -2.35
C TRP A 19 7.59 -8.07 -3.24
N GLU A 20 8.03 -9.29 -2.91
CA GLU A 20 7.68 -10.48 -3.68
C GLU A 20 6.21 -10.86 -3.53
N ILE A 21 5.64 -10.68 -2.32
CA ILE A 21 4.21 -10.87 -2.04
C ILE A 21 3.40 -9.93 -2.93
N LEU A 22 3.80 -8.66 -3.04
CA LEU A 22 3.15 -7.68 -3.90
C LEU A 22 3.23 -8.04 -5.39
N ARG A 23 4.30 -8.73 -5.82
CA ARG A 23 4.47 -9.13 -7.21
C ARG A 23 3.72 -10.40 -7.57
N ARG A 24 3.68 -11.39 -6.69
CA ARG A 24 3.18 -12.74 -6.99
C ARG A 24 1.70 -12.93 -6.62
N ASP A 25 1.23 -12.26 -5.58
CA ASP A 25 -0.02 -12.63 -4.91
C ASP A 25 -1.06 -11.50 -4.92
N ALA A 26 -1.26 -10.88 -6.09
CA ALA A 26 -2.26 -9.82 -6.26
C ALA A 26 -3.68 -10.26 -5.86
N ASP A 27 -4.05 -11.52 -6.10
CA ASP A 27 -5.35 -12.07 -5.70
C ASP A 27 -5.53 -12.20 -4.19
N LEU A 28 -4.43 -12.37 -3.46
CA LEU A 28 -4.40 -12.40 -2.00
C LEU A 28 -4.60 -11.00 -1.43
N LEU A 29 -4.01 -9.99 -2.07
CA LEU A 29 -4.19 -8.58 -1.73
C LEU A 29 -5.64 -8.11 -1.90
N ARG A 30 -6.39 -8.68 -2.86
CA ARG A 30 -7.82 -8.39 -3.08
C ARG A 30 -8.73 -8.73 -1.90
N LYS A 31 -8.27 -9.56 -0.96
CA LYS A 31 -9.03 -9.92 0.25
C LYS A 31 -9.05 -8.80 1.29
N PHE A 32 -8.03 -7.93 1.26
CA PHE A 32 -7.93 -6.82 2.18
C PHE A 32 -8.81 -5.66 1.72
N GLN A 33 -9.42 -4.97 2.68
CA GLN A 33 -10.21 -3.77 2.45
C GLN A 33 -9.32 -2.53 2.40
N VAL A 34 -8.22 -2.56 3.16
CA VAL A 34 -7.24 -1.48 3.20
C VAL A 34 -5.84 -2.05 3.04
N ILE A 35 -5.06 -1.48 2.14
CA ILE A 35 -3.67 -1.83 1.90
C ILE A 35 -2.83 -0.57 2.06
N LEU A 36 -1.85 -0.63 2.97
CA LEU A 36 -0.86 0.41 3.20
C LEU A 36 0.48 -0.09 2.66
N VAL A 37 1.08 0.65 1.73
CA VAL A 37 2.41 0.31 1.19
C VAL A 37 3.38 1.45 1.48
N GLU A 38 4.33 1.23 2.38
CA GLU A 38 5.45 2.17 2.57
C GLU A 38 6.42 2.01 1.41
N TYR A 39 6.86 3.11 0.81
CA TYR A 39 7.76 3.09 -0.34
C TYR A 39 8.96 4.01 -0.20
N HIS A 40 10.07 3.61 -0.83
CA HIS A 40 11.28 4.39 -0.98
C HIS A 40 11.52 4.73 -2.46
N ARG A 41 11.86 5.99 -2.74
CA ARG A 41 12.33 6.54 -4.02
C ARG A 41 11.43 6.26 -5.24
N GLY A 42 10.11 6.17 -5.06
CA GLY A 42 9.18 6.07 -6.19
C GLY A 42 9.07 4.67 -6.84
N ASN A 43 9.65 3.63 -6.24
CA ASN A 43 9.71 2.28 -6.83
C ASN A 43 8.35 1.53 -6.80
N TYR A 44 7.27 2.15 -6.33
CA TYR A 44 5.94 1.58 -6.12
C TYR A 44 5.02 1.57 -7.34
N LYS A 45 5.46 2.15 -8.47
CA LYS A 45 4.62 2.35 -9.67
C LYS A 45 4.08 1.05 -10.26
N ASP A 46 4.87 -0.01 -10.27
CA ASP A 46 4.46 -1.32 -10.82
C ASP A 46 3.36 -1.97 -9.97
N ILE A 47 3.41 -1.78 -8.65
CA ILE A 47 2.41 -2.30 -7.71
C ILE A 47 1.11 -1.51 -7.80
N ILE A 48 1.23 -0.19 -7.95
CA ILE A 48 0.07 0.68 -8.12
C ILE A 48 -0.82 0.21 -9.25
N GLY A 49 -0.25 -0.21 -10.38
CA GLY A 49 -1.03 -0.68 -11.52
C GLY A 49 -1.97 -1.82 -11.11
N LYS A 50 -1.42 -2.82 -10.41
CA LYS A 50 -2.17 -3.99 -9.95
C LYS A 50 -3.21 -3.65 -8.87
N LEU A 51 -2.84 -2.81 -7.90
CA LEU A 51 -3.76 -2.43 -6.83
C LEU A 51 -4.91 -1.56 -7.36
N LYS A 52 -4.65 -0.68 -8.33
CA LYS A 52 -5.66 0.19 -8.95
C LYS A 52 -6.75 -0.54 -9.72
N GLU A 53 -6.55 -1.81 -10.09
CA GLU A 53 -7.61 -2.63 -10.68
C GLU A 53 -8.75 -2.92 -9.70
N THR A 54 -8.49 -2.86 -8.39
CA THR A 54 -9.43 -3.31 -7.35
C THR A 54 -9.59 -2.34 -6.19
N HIS A 55 -8.67 -1.38 -6.04
CA HIS A 55 -8.65 -0.41 -4.95
C HIS A 55 -8.43 1.00 -5.47
N LYS A 56 -9.05 1.98 -4.82
CA LYS A 56 -8.70 3.40 -4.98
C LYS A 56 -7.47 3.72 -4.14
N CYS A 57 -6.38 4.08 -4.81
CA CYS A 57 -5.10 4.37 -4.16
C CYS A 57 -4.78 5.87 -4.12
N ARG A 58 -4.27 6.35 -2.99
CA ARG A 58 -3.81 7.74 -2.77
C ARG A 58 -2.41 7.75 -2.17
N ASP A 59 -1.56 8.60 -2.71
CA ASP A 59 -0.21 8.82 -2.22
C ASP A 59 -0.20 9.82 -1.05
N HIS A 60 0.42 9.42 0.05
CA HIS A 60 0.74 10.29 1.18
C HIS A 60 2.26 10.35 1.33
N TYR A 61 2.85 11.47 0.92
CA TYR A 61 4.27 11.71 1.11
C TYR A 61 4.54 12.07 2.57
N TYR A 62 5.63 11.55 3.14
CA TYR A 62 6.11 12.09 4.41
C TYR A 62 6.66 13.49 4.14
N GLU A 63 6.02 14.52 4.71
CA GLU A 63 6.58 15.86 4.72
C GLU A 63 7.99 15.85 5.35
N PRO A 64 8.91 16.73 4.90
CA PRO A 64 10.33 16.52 5.13
C PRO A 64 10.70 16.87 6.58
N LEU A 65 10.73 15.86 7.46
CA LEU A 65 11.56 15.92 8.67
C LEU A 65 13.05 15.74 8.33
N SER A 66 13.36 15.24 7.13
CA SER A 66 14.71 15.24 6.56
C SER A 66 14.64 15.36 5.04
N LYS A 67 15.66 16.00 4.44
CA LYS A 67 15.82 16.30 3.00
C LYS A 67 15.91 15.07 2.06
N GLN A 68 15.40 13.90 2.44
CA GLN A 68 15.37 12.72 1.56
C GLN A 68 14.03 12.64 0.84
N SER A 69 13.93 13.35 -0.27
CA SER A 69 12.83 13.23 -1.23
C SER A 69 12.72 11.78 -1.71
N GLY A 70 11.63 11.08 -1.38
CA GLY A 70 11.35 9.74 -1.90
C GLY A 70 10.59 8.78 -0.98
N TYR A 71 10.33 9.14 0.28
CA TYR A 71 9.61 8.29 1.22
C TYR A 71 8.12 8.65 1.28
N GLY A 72 7.25 7.66 1.36
CA GLY A 72 5.81 7.87 1.52
C GLY A 72 5.04 6.59 1.79
N VAL A 73 3.74 6.74 1.97
CA VAL A 73 2.78 5.64 2.10
C VAL A 73 1.77 5.75 0.99
N LEU A 74 1.55 4.65 0.29
CA LEU A 74 0.40 4.49 -0.58
C LEU A 74 -0.75 3.88 0.23
N VAL A 75 -1.89 4.55 0.24
CA VAL A 75 -3.10 4.06 0.90
C VAL A 75 -4.09 3.62 -0.18
N CYS A 76 -4.39 2.33 -0.25
CA CYS A 76 -5.34 1.74 -1.18
C CYS A 76 -6.55 1.22 -0.43
N MET A 77 -7.75 1.70 -0.78
CA MET A 77 -9.01 1.26 -0.19
C MET A 77 -9.85 0.57 -1.25
N LYS A 78 -10.39 -0.60 -0.93
CA LYS A 78 -11.26 -1.34 -1.84
C LYS A 78 -12.53 -0.52 -2.06
N ASP A 79 -12.95 -0.37 -3.31
CA ASP A 79 -14.25 0.25 -3.57
C ASP A 79 -15.35 -0.67 -3.01
N PRO A 80 -16.34 -0.11 -2.29
CA PRO A 80 -17.43 -0.89 -1.69
C PRO A 80 -18.30 -1.58 -2.75
#